data_AF-A0A359D9L6-F1
#
_entry.id   AF-A0A359D9L6-F1
#
_cell.length_a   1.000
_cell.length_b   1.000
_cell.length_c   1.000
_cell.angle_alpha   90.00
_cell.angle_beta   90.00
_cell.angle_gamma   90.00
#
_symmetry.space_group_name_H-M   'P 1'
#
loop_
_entity.id
_entity.type
_entity.pdbx_description
1 polymer ?
#
loop_
_entity_poly.entity_id
_entity_poly.type
_entity_poly.pdbx_seq_one_letter_code
_entity_poly.pdbx_strand_id
1 'polypeptide(L)'
;RPLSLDNLQAAGSASLPITRGVIEALRDEPDQDILARRLASEIALSSVLEKALLLQRTLLTGRKEPNVAANGLAQKAVSQESDLLDREIHNLKTELELRRELASNSPSAIIQRHSARSAGSRAIYEGDPIPDRLDQLQRPAQTGGTP
;
A
#
# COMPACT_ATOMS: atom_id res chain seq x y z
N ARG A 1 -20.71 -7.93 10.41
CA ARG A 1 -21.50 -9.04 9.81
C ARG A 1 -20.86 -10.37 10.20
N PRO A 2 -21.60 -11.50 10.30
CA PRO A 2 -21.00 -12.80 10.61
C PRO A 2 -20.06 -13.26 9.48
N LEU A 3 -19.00 -14.01 9.82
CA LEU A 3 -18.02 -14.57 8.88
C LEU A 3 -18.57 -15.81 8.14
N SER A 4 -19.72 -15.64 7.47
CA SER A 4 -20.28 -16.62 6.55
C SER A 4 -19.58 -16.55 5.19
N LEU A 5 -19.63 -17.65 4.43
CA LEU A 5 -19.07 -17.73 3.08
C LEU A 5 -19.59 -16.58 2.20
N ASP A 6 -20.91 -16.34 2.22
CA ASP A 6 -21.56 -15.30 1.41
C ASP A 6 -21.06 -13.90 1.75
N ASN A 7 -20.83 -13.60 3.04
CA ASN A 7 -20.32 -12.30 3.45
C ASN A 7 -18.85 -12.11 3.07
N LEU A 8 -18.05 -13.17 3.08
CA LEU A 8 -16.66 -13.14 2.65
C LEU A 8 -16.55 -12.97 1.14
N GLN A 9 -17.39 -13.67 0.37
CA GLN A 9 -17.49 -13.49 -1.08
C GLN A 9 -17.94 -12.09 -1.45
N ALA A 10 -18.97 -11.56 -0.77
CA ALA A 10 -19.46 -10.20 -1.01
C ALA A 10 -18.46 -9.11 -0.62
N ALA A 11 -17.53 -9.41 0.29
CA ALA A 11 -16.47 -8.50 0.72
C ALA A 11 -15.22 -8.54 -0.17
N GLY A 12 -15.06 -9.58 -1.00
CA GLY A 12 -13.95 -9.73 -1.94
C GLY A 12 -14.33 -9.37 -3.39
N SER A 13 -13.39 -9.57 -4.30
CA SER A 13 -13.64 -9.60 -5.75
C SER A 13 -13.30 -10.99 -6.31
N ALA A 14 -13.60 -11.24 -7.58
CA ALA A 14 -13.24 -12.52 -8.20
C ALA A 14 -11.70 -12.70 -8.24
N SER A 15 -10.96 -11.60 -8.42
CA SER A 15 -9.50 -11.59 -8.49
C SER A 15 -8.83 -11.46 -7.12
N LEU A 16 -9.53 -10.94 -6.12
CA LEU A 16 -9.05 -10.77 -4.74
C LEU A 16 -10.08 -11.34 -3.74
N PRO A 17 -10.16 -12.67 -3.61
CA PRO A 17 -11.08 -13.30 -2.68
C PRO A 17 -10.66 -13.03 -1.23
N ILE A 18 -11.61 -12.61 -0.41
CA ILE A 18 -11.43 -12.51 1.04
C ILE A 18 -11.77 -13.84 1.68
N THR A 19 -10.85 -14.35 2.48
CA THR A 19 -11.05 -15.60 3.25
C THR A 19 -11.12 -15.30 4.72
N ARG A 20 -11.64 -16.26 5.50
CA ARG A 20 -11.64 -16.20 6.96
C ARG A 20 -10.23 -15.94 7.52
N GLY A 21 -9.21 -16.63 7.00
CA GLY A 21 -7.84 -16.46 7.44
C GLY A 21 -7.30 -15.05 7.22
N VAL A 22 -7.69 -14.37 6.13
CA VAL A 22 -7.33 -12.96 5.90
C VAL A 22 -7.96 -12.03 6.94
N ILE A 23 -9.22 -12.27 7.29
CA ILE A 23 -9.93 -11.47 8.31
C ILE A 23 -9.36 -11.72 9.71
N GLU A 24 -9.04 -12.97 10.04
CA GLU A 24 -8.43 -13.32 11.32
C GLU A 24 -7.02 -12.73 11.43
N ALA A 25 -6.19 -12.84 10.38
CA ALA A 25 -4.87 -12.22 10.34
C ALA A 25 -4.93 -10.67 10.47
N LEU A 26 -5.90 -10.02 9.81
CA LEU A 26 -6.11 -8.58 9.97
C LEU A 26 -6.50 -8.20 11.39
N ARG A 27 -7.32 -9.02 12.06
CA ARG A 27 -7.81 -8.75 13.42
C ARG A 27 -6.67 -8.76 14.45
N ASP A 28 -5.66 -9.58 14.22
CA ASP A 28 -4.52 -9.74 15.13
C ASP A 28 -3.44 -8.66 14.93
N GLU A 29 -3.59 -7.78 13.93
CA GLU A 29 -2.59 -6.79 13.53
C GLU A 29 -2.77 -5.45 14.27
N PRO A 30 -1.71 -4.84 14.83
CA PRO A 30 -1.79 -3.57 15.55
C PRO A 30 -2.37 -2.41 14.72
N ASP A 31 -2.11 -2.37 13.41
CA ASP A 31 -2.60 -1.34 12.48
C ASP A 31 -3.80 -1.82 11.65
N GLN A 32 -4.65 -2.71 12.22
CA GLN A 32 -5.76 -3.36 11.49
C GLN A 32 -6.63 -2.38 10.70
N ASP A 33 -6.94 -1.20 11.24
CA ASP A 33 -7.86 -0.26 10.59
C ASP A 33 -7.27 0.34 9.32
N ILE A 34 -5.96 0.58 9.32
CA ILE A 34 -5.24 1.11 8.16
C ILE A 34 -5.14 0.03 7.09
N LEU A 35 -4.79 -1.19 7.48
CA LEU A 35 -4.65 -2.32 6.56
C LEU A 35 -6.00 -2.76 5.99
N ALA A 36 -7.06 -2.77 6.80
CA ALA A 36 -8.41 -3.05 6.36
C ALA A 36 -8.90 -2.01 5.34
N ARG A 37 -8.65 -0.71 5.57
CA ARG A 37 -8.99 0.35 4.60
C ARG A 37 -8.22 0.23 3.29
N ARG A 38 -6.94 -0.15 3.35
CA ARG A 38 -6.12 -0.40 2.16
C ARG A 38 -6.65 -1.59 1.36
N LEU A 39 -6.84 -2.73 2.03
CA LEU A 39 -7.38 -3.93 1.41
C LEU A 39 -8.75 -3.67 0.78
N ALA A 40 -9.65 -2.97 1.50
CA ALA A 40 -10.95 -2.59 0.97
C ALA A 40 -10.83 -1.72 -0.29
N SER A 41 -9.87 -0.79 -0.33
CA SER A 41 -9.64 0.07 -1.50
C SER A 41 -9.10 -0.73 -2.69
N GLU A 42 -8.19 -1.68 -2.47
CA GLU A 42 -7.67 -2.55 -3.53
C GLU A 42 -8.76 -3.47 -4.10
N ILE A 43 -9.59 -4.04 -3.23
CA ILE A 43 -10.72 -4.87 -3.65
C ILE A 43 -11.75 -4.06 -4.42
N ALA A 44 -12.07 -2.84 -3.95
CA ALA A 44 -12.98 -1.95 -4.65
C ALA A 44 -12.48 -1.66 -6.07
N LEU A 45 -11.20 -1.31 -6.21
CA LEU A 45 -10.60 -1.02 -7.51
C LEU A 45 -10.57 -2.26 -8.42
N SER A 46 -10.20 -3.43 -7.87
CA SER A 46 -10.26 -4.71 -8.58
C SER A 46 -11.67 -5.05 -9.06
N SER A 47 -12.69 -4.83 -8.22
CA SER A 47 -14.09 -5.08 -8.57
C SER A 47 -14.58 -4.14 -9.68
N VAL A 48 -14.19 -2.86 -9.65
CA VAL A 48 -14.53 -1.91 -10.72
C VAL A 48 -13.84 -2.29 -12.03
N LEU A 49 -12.56 -2.69 -11.99
CA LEU A 49 -11.83 -3.17 -13.16
C LEU A 49 -12.50 -4.41 -13.78
N GLU A 50 -12.92 -5.38 -12.96
CA GLU A 50 -13.66 -6.56 -13.42
C GLU A 50 -14.97 -6.18 -14.14
N LYS A 51 -15.74 -5.24 -13.58
CA LYS A 51 -16.98 -4.73 -14.18
C LYS A 51 -16.71 -3.98 -15.49
N ALA A 52 -15.68 -3.15 -15.54
CA ALA A 52 -15.29 -2.43 -16.75
C ALA A 52 -14.90 -3.39 -17.87
N LEU A 53 -14.11 -4.41 -17.54
CA LEU A 53 -13.72 -5.46 -18.46
C LEU A 53 -14.94 -6.27 -18.96
N LEU A 54 -15.89 -6.61 -18.09
CA LEU A 54 -17.16 -7.24 -18.50
C LEU A 54 -17.98 -6.34 -19.43
N LEU A 55 -18.09 -5.05 -19.12
CA LEU A 55 -18.78 -4.07 -19.95
C LEU A 55 -18.13 -3.97 -21.35
N GLN A 56 -16.80 -3.98 -21.42
CA GLN A 56 -16.07 -3.96 -22.69
C GLN A 56 -16.48 -5.14 -23.58
N ARG A 57 -16.52 -6.36 -23.03
CA ARG A 57 -16.96 -7.55 -23.77
C ARG A 57 -18.42 -7.47 -24.19
N THR A 58 -19.26 -6.88 -23.34
CA THR A 58 -20.67 -6.66 -23.61
C THR A 58 -20.86 -5.66 -24.77
N LEU A 59 -20.14 -4.54 -24.76
CA LEU A 59 -20.16 -3.55 -25.85
C LEU A 59 -19.66 -4.14 -27.18
N LEU A 60 -18.56 -4.89 -27.15
CA LEU A 60 -18.01 -5.56 -28.34
C LEU A 60 -18.98 -6.60 -28.91
N THR A 61 -19.71 -7.30 -28.05
CA THR A 61 -20.76 -8.24 -28.47
C THR A 61 -21.97 -7.50 -29.01
N GLY A 62 -22.44 -6.45 -28.34
CA GLY A 62 -23.53 -5.60 -28.80
C GLY A 62 -23.24 -4.92 -30.14
N ARG A 63 -21.98 -4.57 -30.42
CA ARG A 63 -21.56 -4.04 -31.72
C ARG A 63 -21.78 -5.02 -32.87
N LYS A 64 -21.72 -6.32 -32.60
CA LYS A 64 -21.92 -7.40 -33.60
C LYS A 64 -23.39 -7.78 -33.77
N GLU A 65 -24.28 -7.22 -32.97
CA GLU A 65 -25.72 -7.46 -33.10
C GLU A 65 -26.22 -6.89 -34.45
N PRO A 66 -27.07 -7.61 -35.21
CA PRO A 66 -27.45 -7.22 -36.57
C PRO A 66 -28.02 -5.81 -36.73
N ASN A 67 -28.88 -5.36 -35.81
CA ASN A 67 -29.48 -4.03 -35.86
C ASN A 67 -28.45 -2.92 -35.59
N VAL A 68 -27.49 -3.18 -34.70
CA VAL A 68 -26.36 -2.28 -34.42
C VAL A 68 -25.34 -2.31 -35.56
N ALA A 69 -25.05 -3.48 -36.14
CA ALA A 69 -24.14 -3.69 -37.27
C ALA A 69 -24.59 -2.96 -38.53
N ALA A 70 -25.90 -2.99 -38.81
CA ALA A 70 -26.49 -2.30 -39.96
C ALA A 70 -26.59 -0.77 -39.77
N ASN A 71 -26.40 -0.26 -38.55
CA ASN A 71 -26.57 1.16 -38.24
C ASN A 71 -25.22 1.86 -38.00
N GLY A 72 -24.78 2.66 -38.99
CA GLY A 72 -23.51 3.38 -38.93
C GLY A 72 -23.40 4.42 -37.79
N LEU A 73 -24.51 4.99 -37.32
CA LEU A 73 -24.51 5.88 -36.15
C LEU A 73 -24.28 5.08 -34.86
N ALA A 74 -24.93 3.91 -34.74
CA ALA A 74 -24.76 3.03 -33.60
C ALA A 74 -23.33 2.45 -33.54
N GLN A 75 -22.74 2.07 -34.67
CA GLN A 75 -21.33 1.64 -34.75
C GLN A 75 -20.37 2.72 -34.25
N LYS A 76 -20.58 3.98 -34.65
CA LYS A 76 -19.76 5.11 -34.21
C LYS A 76 -19.90 5.35 -32.70
N ALA A 77 -21.13 5.35 -32.18
CA ALA A 77 -21.39 5.50 -30.76
C ALA A 77 -20.72 4.39 -29.93
N VAL A 78 -20.92 3.12 -30.30
CA VAL A 78 -20.30 1.99 -29.58
C VAL A 78 -18.78 2.03 -29.66
N SER A 79 -18.20 2.46 -30.78
CA SER A 79 -16.74 2.61 -30.91
C SER A 79 -16.20 3.72 -30.00
N GLN A 80 -16.86 4.89 -29.96
CA GLN A 80 -16.49 5.98 -29.07
C GLN A 80 -16.57 5.58 -27.59
N GLU A 81 -17.65 4.89 -27.19
CA GLU A 81 -17.80 4.41 -25.81
C GLU A 81 -16.76 3.33 -25.46
N SER A 82 -16.42 2.46 -26.43
CA SER A 82 -15.36 1.47 -26.23
C SER A 82 -13.99 2.14 -26.04
N ASP A 83 -13.67 3.18 -26.81
CA ASP A 83 -12.40 3.92 -26.68
C ASP A 83 -12.30 4.68 -25.35
N LEU A 84 -13.43 5.20 -24.85
CA LEU A 84 -13.51 5.81 -23.51
C LEU A 84 -13.30 4.76 -22.42
N LEU A 85 -13.99 3.63 -22.52
CA LEU A 85 -13.88 2.53 -21.57
C LEU A 85 -12.46 1.92 -21.55
N ASP A 86 -11.82 1.79 -22.70
CA ASP A 86 -10.45 1.30 -22.81
C ASP A 86 -9.49 2.21 -22.05
N ARG A 87 -9.60 3.53 -22.22
CA ARG A 87 -8.80 4.50 -21.44
C ARG A 87 -9.05 4.37 -19.95
N GLU A 88 -10.31 4.22 -19.55
CA GLU A 88 -10.66 4.05 -18.14
C GLU A 88 -10.08 2.76 -17.55
N ILE A 89 -10.12 1.65 -18.28
CA ILE A 89 -9.48 0.39 -17.88
C ILE A 89 -7.96 0.58 -17.67
N HIS A 90 -7.29 1.32 -18.56
CA HIS A 90 -5.87 1.62 -18.40
C HIS A 90 -5.59 2.51 -17.18
N ASN A 91 -6.45 3.50 -16.92
CA ASN A 91 -6.35 4.36 -15.74
C ASN A 91 -6.51 3.55 -14.45
N LEU A 92 -7.54 2.69 -14.37
CA LEU A 92 -7.80 1.83 -13.21
C LEU A 92 -6.65 0.84 -12.96
N LYS A 93 -6.07 0.28 -14.04
CA LYS A 93 -4.89 -0.57 -13.95
C LYS A 93 -3.69 0.20 -13.37
N THR A 94 -3.42 1.38 -13.92
CA THR A 94 -2.32 2.25 -13.46
C THR A 94 -2.52 2.65 -12.00
N GLU A 95 -3.74 3.01 -11.61
CA GLU A 95 -4.06 3.32 -10.22
C GLU A 95 -3.80 2.13 -9.28
N LEU A 96 -4.15 0.91 -9.70
CA LEU A 96 -3.92 -0.29 -8.88
C LEU A 96 -2.44 -0.58 -8.70
N GLU A 97 -1.66 -0.46 -9.78
CA GLU A 97 -0.20 -0.63 -9.76
C GLU A 97 0.47 0.42 -8.87
N LEU A 98 0.10 1.69 -9.03
CA LEU A 98 0.62 2.79 -8.20
C LEU A 98 0.28 2.60 -6.72
N ARG A 99 -0.95 2.19 -6.39
CA ARG A 99 -1.34 1.91 -4.99
C ARG A 99 -0.50 0.80 -4.38
N ARG A 100 -0.22 -0.27 -5.13
CA ARG A 100 0.65 -1.37 -4.68
C ARG A 100 2.09 -0.92 -4.47
N GLU A 101 2.66 -0.16 -5.40
CA GLU A 101 4.01 0.39 -5.29
C GLU A 101 4.15 1.36 -4.11
N LEU A 102 3.18 2.24 -3.89
CA LEU A 102 3.20 3.17 -2.76
C LEU A 102 3.04 2.42 -1.42
N ALA A 103 2.23 1.37 -1.39
CA ALA A 103 2.04 0.52 -0.22
C ALA A 103 3.30 -0.27 0.15
N SER A 104 4.04 -0.82 -0.83
CA SER A 104 5.27 -1.58 -0.56
C SER A 104 6.40 -0.70 -0.02
N ASN A 105 6.43 0.57 -0.40
CA ASN A 105 7.53 1.47 -0.08
C ASN A 105 7.34 2.27 1.22
N SER A 106 6.11 2.67 1.57
CA SER A 106 5.93 3.73 2.59
C SER A 106 6.15 3.27 4.04
N PRO A 107 5.55 2.17 4.55
CA PRO A 107 5.69 1.77 5.95
C PRO A 107 7.04 1.11 6.24
N SER A 108 7.49 0.20 5.36
CA SER A 108 8.78 -0.49 5.50
C SER A 108 9.95 0.48 5.48
N ALA A 109 9.91 1.52 4.63
CA ALA A 109 10.95 2.55 4.62
C ALA A 109 10.95 3.41 5.91
N ILE A 110 9.77 3.70 6.48
CA ILE A 110 9.68 4.43 7.76
C ILE A 110 10.25 3.59 8.90
N ILE A 111 9.89 2.30 8.98
CA ILE A 111 10.41 1.38 10.00
C ILE A 111 11.92 1.20 9.85
N GLN A 112 12.44 0.93 8.64
CA GLN A 112 13.88 0.83 8.39
C GLN A 112 14.63 2.12 8.78
N ARG A 113 14.04 3.29 8.51
CA ARG A 113 14.64 4.57 8.90
C ARG A 113 14.59 4.79 10.41
N HIS A 114 13.55 4.31 11.10
CA HIS A 114 13.46 4.36 12.55
C HIS A 114 14.46 3.39 13.21
N SER A 115 14.60 2.17 12.69
CA SER A 115 15.59 1.20 13.17
C SER A 115 17.02 1.70 12.93
N ALA A 116 17.30 2.28 11.76
CA ALA A 116 18.61 2.87 11.46
C ALA A 116 18.96 4.02 12.42
N ARG A 117 18.00 4.92 12.71
CA ARG A 117 18.20 6.00 13.71
C ARG A 117 18.37 5.46 15.12
N SER A 118 17.60 4.44 15.51
CA SER A 118 17.68 3.82 16.84
C SER A 118 18.99 3.04 17.05
N ALA A 119 19.49 2.38 16.00
CA ALA A 119 20.80 1.74 16.02
C ALA A 119 21.94 2.77 16.10
N GLY A 120 21.84 3.87 15.34
CA GLY A 120 22.81 4.97 15.39
C GLY A 120 22.82 5.72 16.72
N SER A 121 21.67 5.84 17.40
CA SER A 121 21.57 6.52 18.71
C SER A 121 22.04 5.66 19.88
N ARG A 122 22.17 4.34 19.73
CA ARG A 122 22.86 3.48 20.72
C ARG A 122 24.39 3.63 20.70
N ALA A 123 24.97 4.19 19.64
CA ALA A 123 26.41 4.37 19.50
C ALA A 123 26.93 5.70 20.07
N ILE A 124 26.05 6.61 20.48
CA ILE A 124 26.44 7.82 21.21
C ILE A 124 26.62 7.42 22.68
N TYR A 125 27.76 6.80 22.98
CA TYR A 125 28.20 6.56 24.35
C TYR A 125 28.59 7.93 24.94
N GLU A 126 27.77 8.47 25.84
CA GLU A 126 28.10 9.64 26.66
C GLU A 126 29.03 9.21 27.81
N GLY A 127 30.19 8.66 27.45
CA GLY A 127 31.28 8.36 28.37
C GLY A 127 32.36 9.41 28.21
N ASP A 128 32.83 10.00 29.32
CA ASP A 128 33.93 10.96 29.31
C ASP A 128 35.15 10.30 28.60
N PRO A 129 35.67 10.85 27.48
CA PRO A 129 36.70 10.18 26.68
C PRO A 129 38.07 10.14 27.37
N ILE A 130 38.19 10.75 28.54
CA ILE A 130 39.42 10.86 29.31
C ILE A 130 39.28 9.99 30.57
N PRO A 131 39.98 8.85 30.65
CA PRO A 131 40.11 8.11 31.90
C PRO A 131 40.70 9.01 33.00
N ASP A 132 40.22 8.87 34.23
CA ASP A 132 40.79 9.53 35.42
C ASP A 132 40.72 11.07 35.46
N ARG A 133 39.76 11.72 34.80
CA ARG A 133 39.56 13.18 34.96
C ARG A 133 39.31 13.59 36.43
N LEU A 134 38.51 12.81 37.15
CA LEU A 134 38.23 13.04 38.58
C LEU A 134 39.51 12.90 39.43
N ASP A 135 40.35 11.91 39.13
CA ASP A 135 41.60 11.66 39.84
C ASP A 135 42.66 12.74 39.55
N GLN A 136 42.67 13.29 38.33
CA GLN A 136 43.53 14.43 37.96
C GLN A 136 43.09 15.73 38.66
N LEU A 137 41.78 15.92 38.85
CA LEU A 137 41.24 17.08 39.58
C LEU A 137 41.42 16.97 41.10
N GLN A 138 41.57 15.75 41.63
CA GLN A 138 41.83 15.50 43.05
C GLN A 138 43.33 15.50 43.42
N ARG A 139 44.25 15.58 42.44
CA ARG A 139 45.67 15.78 42.74
C ARG A 139 45.90 17.20 43.29
N PRO A 140 46.42 17.35 44.52
CA PRO A 140 46.76 18.67 45.03
C PRO A 140 47.86 19.28 44.17
N ALA A 141 47.70 20.53 43.76
CA ALA A 141 48.72 21.28 43.04
C ALA A 141 50.01 21.28 43.89
N GLN A 142 51.07 20.63 43.42
CA GLN A 142 52.38 20.68 44.04
C GLN A 142 52.90 22.12 43.92
N THR A 143 52.69 22.89 44.98
CA THR A 143 53.34 24.18 45.20
C THR A 143 54.74 23.95 45.74
N GLY A 144 55.74 24.26 44.90
CA GLY A 144 56.96 24.97 45.33
C GLY A 144 58.25 24.15 45.51
N GLY A 145 59.33 24.68 44.94
CA GLY A 145 60.69 24.49 45.47
C GLY A 145 61.80 24.29 44.45
N THR A 146 62.17 25.34 43.69
CA THR A 146 63.50 25.46 43.06
C THR A 146 64.52 25.95 44.09
N PRO A 147 65.69 25.33 44.26
CA PRO A 147 66.88 26.03 44.75
C PRO A 147 67.52 26.89 43.64
#